data_AF-A0A2G9Z6M9-F1
#
_entry.id   AF-A0A2G9Z6M9-F1
#
_cell.length_a   1.000
_cell.length_b   1.000
_cell.length_c   1.000
_cell.angle_alpha   90.00
_cell.angle_beta   90.00
_cell.angle_gamma   90.00
#
_symmetry.space_group_name_H-M   'P 1'
#
loop_
_entity.id
_entity.type
_entity.pdbx_description
1 polymer ?
#
loop_
_entity_poly.entity_id
_entity_poly.type
_entity_poly.pdbx_seq_one_letter_code
_entity_poly.pdbx_strand_id
1 'polypeptide(L)' 'MQNPPERYINHSCNPNTEVIDNCDMAIRDIKKGEEITSDYSKDNAVIHFRCNCGSKNCKKSI' A
#
# COMPACT_ATOMS: atom_id res chain seq x y z
N MET A 1 -14.02 -9.40 -1.95
CA MET A 1 -13.11 -9.87 -0.89
C MET A 1 -11.75 -10.04 -1.52
N GLN A 2 -10.71 -9.50 -0.91
CA GLN A 2 -9.32 -9.69 -1.36
C GLN A 2 -8.89 -11.15 -1.08
N ASN A 3 -8.32 -11.82 -2.07
CA ASN A 3 -7.74 -13.15 -1.99
C ASN A 3 -6.22 -13.08 -1.76
N PRO A 4 -5.54 -14.21 -1.56
CA PRO A 4 -4.09 -14.26 -1.68
C PRO A 4 -3.63 -14.10 -3.15
N PRO A 5 -2.54 -13.36 -3.41
CA PRO A 5 -1.64 -12.72 -2.43
C PRO A 5 -2.05 -11.30 -2.00
N GLU A 6 -3.00 -10.64 -2.68
CA GLU A 6 -3.31 -9.20 -2.51
C GLU A 6 -3.72 -8.82 -1.09
N ARG A 7 -4.39 -9.73 -0.36
CA ARG A 7 -4.81 -9.52 1.04
C ARG A 7 -3.67 -9.27 2.04
N TYR A 8 -2.41 -9.48 1.63
CA TYR A 8 -1.23 -9.29 2.47
C TYR A 8 -0.47 -8.01 2.16
N ILE A 9 -0.88 -7.23 1.15
CA ILE A 9 -0.24 -5.97 0.79
C ILE A 9 -0.54 -4.94 1.85
N ASN A 10 0.47 -4.38 2.51
CA ASN A 10 0.30 -3.37 3.55
C ASN A 10 0.21 -1.94 3.00
N HIS A 11 -0.27 -1.03 3.85
CA HIS A 11 -0.25 0.40 3.57
C HIS A 11 1.15 1.00 3.67
N SER A 12 1.49 1.88 2.73
CA SER A 12 2.59 2.85 2.86
C SER A 12 2.16 4.24 2.40
N CYS A 13 2.59 5.29 3.13
CA CYS A 13 2.41 6.68 2.69
C CYS A 13 3.32 7.05 1.50
N ASN A 14 4.26 6.18 1.14
CA ASN A 14 5.07 6.25 -0.08
C ASN A 14 5.10 4.84 -0.70
N PRO A 15 4.01 4.41 -1.34
CA PRO A 15 3.84 3.05 -1.83
C PRO A 15 4.75 2.76 -3.04
N ASN A 16 4.81 1.50 -3.45
CA ASN A 16 5.47 1.08 -4.69
C ASN A 16 4.52 0.44 -5.70
N THR A 17 3.25 0.23 -5.33
CA THR A 17 2.17 -0.14 -6.25
C THR A 17 0.99 0.84 -6.21
N GLU A 18 0.19 0.80 -7.26
CA GLU A 18 -1.13 1.42 -7.35
C GLU A 18 -2.10 0.42 -7.99
N VAL A 19 -3.37 0.47 -7.57
CA VAL A 19 -4.42 -0.38 -8.13
C VAL A 19 -4.91 0.22 -9.45
N ILE A 20 -4.65 -0.47 -10.55
CA ILE A 20 -5.08 -0.10 -11.90
C ILE A 20 -5.77 -1.33 -12.51
N ASP A 21 -7.00 -1.16 -13.00
CA ASP A 21 -7.80 -2.24 -13.60
C ASP A 21 -7.84 -3.53 -12.74
N ASN A 22 -8.05 -3.36 -11.42
CA ASN A 22 -8.05 -4.43 -10.42
C ASN A 22 -6.73 -5.21 -10.28
N CYS A 23 -5.62 -4.62 -10.69
CA CYS A 23 -4.28 -5.18 -10.54
C CYS A 23 -3.37 -4.22 -9.76
N ASP A 24 -2.54 -4.76 -8.86
CA ASP A 24 -1.44 -4.00 -8.28
C ASP A 24 -0.34 -3.81 -9.34
N MET A 25 -0.22 -2.59 -9.84
CA MET A 25 0.80 -2.21 -10.82
C MET A 25 1.95 -1.48 -10.13
N ALA A 26 3.18 -1.90 -10.42
CA ALA A 26 4.37 -1.21 -9.93
C ALA A 26 4.47 0.20 -10.55
N ILE A 27 4.67 1.22 -9.71
CA ILE A 27 4.83 2.63 -10.12
C ILE A 27 6.31 3.08 -10.15
N ARG A 28 7.22 2.16 -9.81
CA ARG A 28 8.68 2.31 -9.88
C ARG A 28 9.35 0.93 -9.81
N ASP A 29 10.66 0.87 -10.04
CA ASP A 29 11.44 -0.35 -9.80
C ASP A 29 11.34 -0.80 -8.33
N ILE A 30 11.14 -2.11 -8.14
CA ILE A 30 11.04 -2.77 -6.83
C ILE A 30 12.21 -3.74 -6.70
N LYS A 31 13.02 -3.58 -5.65
CA LYS A 31 14.20 -4.44 -5.44
C LYS A 31 13.80 -5.77 -4.80
N LYS A 32 14.60 -6.81 -5.05
CA LYS A 32 14.43 -8.11 -4.36
C LYS A 32 14.48 -7.90 -2.84
N GLY A 33 13.45 -8.38 -2.14
CA GLY A 33 13.31 -8.26 -0.69
C GLY A 33 12.65 -6.97 -0.21
N GLU A 34 12.30 -6.05 -1.10
CA GLU A 34 11.46 -4.90 -0.77
C GLU A 34 10.01 -5.34 -0.61
N GLU A 35 9.32 -4.82 0.40
CA GLU A 35 7.90 -5.09 0.64
C GLU A 35 7.01 -4.41 -0.41
N ILE A 36 6.01 -5.12 -0.92
CA ILE A 36 4.99 -4.57 -1.82
C ILE A 36 3.95 -3.83 -0.98
N THR A 37 3.70 -2.55 -1.29
CA THR A 37 2.81 -1.68 -0.50
C THR A 37 1.97 -0.78 -1.38
N SER A 38 0.74 -0.49 -0.92
CA SER A 38 -0.24 0.39 -1.58
C SER A 38 -0.69 1.53 -0.66
N ASP A 39 -1.38 2.54 -1.20
CA ASP A 39 -1.95 3.65 -0.41
C ASP A 39 -3.45 3.42 -0.13
N TYR A 40 -3.74 2.78 1.00
CA TYR A 40 -5.13 2.58 1.46
C TYR A 40 -5.95 3.86 1.62
N SER A 41 -5.35 5.06 1.72
CA SER A 41 -6.13 6.29 1.81
C SER A 41 -6.82 6.66 0.49
N LYS A 42 -6.44 6.01 -0.62
CA LYS A 42 -7.13 6.10 -1.91
C LYS A 42 -8.31 5.14 -2.02
N ASP A 43 -8.32 4.08 -1.21
CA ASP A 43 -9.45 3.18 -1.19
C ASP A 43 -10.60 3.86 -0.43
N ASN A 44 -11.81 3.81 -0.99
CA ASN A 44 -13.03 4.36 -0.36
C ASN A 44 -13.43 3.62 0.95
N ALA A 45 -12.56 2.78 1.47
CA ALA A 45 -12.76 2.07 2.72
C ALA A 45 -12.39 2.99 3.90
N VAL A 46 -13.34 3.18 4.81
CA VAL A 46 -13.11 3.88 6.08
C VAL A 46 -12.25 2.98 6.97
N ILE A 47 -10.94 2.98 6.76
CA ILE A 47 -9.97 2.21 7.55
C ILE A 47 -9.14 3.20 8.36
N HIS A 48 -9.46 3.30 9.66
CA HIS A 48 -8.71 4.16 10.57
C HIS A 48 -7.71 3.37 11.40
N PHE A 49 -6.42 3.69 11.28
CA PHE A 49 -5.36 3.04 12.04
C PHE A 49 -4.09 3.88 12.15
N ARG A 50 -3.26 3.56 13.15
CA ARG A 50 -1.93 4.15 13.30
C ARG A 50 -0.97 3.56 12.26
N CYS A 51 -0.47 4.41 11.38
CA CYS A 51 0.46 4.02 10.32
C CYS A 51 1.90 3.90 10.82
N ASN A 52 2.53 2.76 10.51
CA ASN A 52 3.92 2.44 10.88
C ASN A 52 4.82 2.19 9.64
N CYS A 53 4.44 2.66 8.46
CA CYS A 53 5.13 2.35 7.19
C CYS A 53 6.58 2.83 7.04
N GLY A 54 7.12 3.59 8.00
CA GLY A 54 8.51 4.07 7.96
C GLY A 54 8.84 5.15 6.92
N SER A 55 7.89 5.56 6.07
CA SER A 55 8.09 6.65 5.10
C SER A 55 8.50 7.97 5.77
N LYS A 56 9.39 8.74 5.12
CA LYS A 56 9.84 10.06 5.60
C LYS A 56 8.66 11.02 5.83
N ASN A 57 7.62 10.91 5.00
CA ASN A 57 6.41 11.74 5.06
C ASN A 57 5.21 10.93 5.57
N CYS A 58 5.43 9.99 6.48
CA CYS A 58 4.38 9.15 7.05
C CYS A 58 3.30 10.01 7.75
N LYS A 59 2.03 9.84 7.36
CA LYS A 59 0.87 10.57 7.91
C LYS A 59 0.55 10.20 9.37
N LYS A 60 1.12 9.11 9.90
CA LYS A 60 0.91 8.53 11.25
C LYS A 60 -0.52 8.03 11.54
N SER A 61 -1.53 8.60 10.92
CA SER A 61 -2.90 8.11 10.92
C SER A 61 -3.39 8.04 9.48
N ILE A 62 -4.02 6.92 9.15
CA ILE A 62 -4.89 6.73 7.99
C ILE A 62 -6.31 6.61 8.52
#